data_AF-A0A737CAL2-F1
#
_entry.id   AF-A0A737CAL2-F1
#
_cell.length_a   1.000
_cell.length_b   1.000
_cell.length_c   1.000
_cell.angle_alpha   90.00
_cell.angle_beta   90.00
_cell.angle_gamma   90.00
#
_symmetry.space_group_name_H-M   'P 1'
#
loop_
_entity.id
_entity.type
_entity.pdbx_description
1 polymer ?
#
loop_
_entity_poly.entity_id
_entity_poly.type
_entity_poly.pdbx_seq_one_letter_code
_entity_poly.pdbx_strand_id
1 'polypeptide(L)'
;MSSMLPSISPELACIAPGFRALSINVIAAPVRDAQVGEIALKEACQAVLNGQPAWAQAHIDAWNAVFKAFGAKPKRTPCSAEALRKRVLKDGTMAALDPVVDLYNAVSLRYAVPVGGENSAAYYGSPRLVFADGSETFDTLKEGHPVTESPEPGEVIWRDDRGVTCRRWNWRQGVRTRLSASDKTMWFILESLPEMPVDELYAAGNMLTDGLEKMMPGLRFESTLMGV
;
A
#
# COMPACT_ATOMS: atom_id res chain seq x y z
N MET A 1 9.69 -21.78 -5.90
CA MET A 1 9.54 -20.74 -4.87
C MET A 1 8.05 -20.62 -4.63
N SER A 2 7.59 -20.76 -3.39
CA SER A 2 6.15 -20.58 -3.11
C SER A 2 5.87 -19.09 -3.20
N SER A 3 5.06 -18.67 -4.16
CA SER A 3 4.59 -17.29 -4.24
C SER A 3 3.74 -16.99 -3.01
N MET A 4 3.88 -15.79 -2.45
CA MET A 4 2.98 -15.31 -1.42
C MET A 4 1.62 -15.09 -2.09
N LEU A 5 0.65 -15.92 -1.73
CA LEU A 5 -0.73 -15.86 -2.24
C LEU A 5 -1.62 -15.18 -1.19
N PRO A 6 -1.85 -13.86 -1.30
CA PRO A 6 -2.79 -13.19 -0.41
C PRO A 6 -4.22 -13.69 -0.63
N SER A 7 -5.07 -13.59 0.39
CA SER A 7 -6.52 -13.84 0.27
C SER A 7 -7.33 -12.66 0.80
N ILE A 8 -8.48 -12.42 0.18
CA ILE A 8 -9.43 -11.37 0.59
C ILE A 8 -10.70 -12.05 1.12
N SER A 9 -11.18 -11.62 2.29
CA SER A 9 -12.46 -12.10 2.81
C SER A 9 -13.61 -11.73 1.86
N PRO A 10 -14.46 -12.69 1.42
CA PRO A 10 -15.61 -12.40 0.57
C PRO A 10 -16.59 -11.39 1.18
N GLU A 11 -16.64 -11.30 2.51
CA GLU A 11 -17.51 -10.36 3.23
C GLU A 11 -17.18 -8.89 2.92
N LEU A 12 -15.97 -8.60 2.44
CA LEU A 12 -15.57 -7.24 2.08
C LEU A 12 -16.33 -6.70 0.85
N ALA A 13 -16.88 -7.58 0.01
CA ALA A 13 -17.75 -7.19 -1.10
C ALA A 13 -18.99 -6.39 -0.63
N CYS A 14 -19.43 -6.61 0.61
CA CYS A 14 -20.57 -5.89 1.19
C CYS A 14 -20.29 -4.41 1.45
N ILE A 15 -19.03 -4.04 1.72
CA ILE A 15 -18.64 -2.67 2.04
C ILE A 15 -17.81 -1.99 0.95
N ALA A 16 -17.19 -2.78 0.07
CA ALA A 16 -16.35 -2.32 -1.03
C ALA A 16 -16.63 -3.15 -2.29
N PRO A 17 -17.85 -3.06 -2.86
CA PRO A 17 -18.20 -3.83 -4.05
C PRO A 17 -17.30 -3.44 -5.24
N GLY A 18 -16.76 -4.44 -5.94
CA GLY A 18 -15.83 -4.22 -7.04
C GLY A 18 -14.44 -3.80 -6.59
N PHE A 19 -14.10 -4.05 -5.32
CA PHE A 19 -12.75 -3.93 -4.82
C PHE A 19 -11.82 -4.86 -5.62
N ARG A 20 -10.69 -4.31 -6.02
CA ARG A 20 -9.66 -5.03 -6.75
C ARG A 20 -8.30 -4.63 -6.20
N ALA A 21 -7.36 -5.56 -6.26
CA ALA A 21 -5.99 -5.31 -5.91
C ALA A 21 -5.05 -5.99 -6.89
N LEU A 22 -3.94 -5.32 -7.20
CA LEU A 22 -2.83 -5.91 -7.94
C LEU A 22 -1.76 -6.33 -6.94
N SER A 23 -1.60 -7.64 -6.77
CA SER A 23 -0.58 -8.23 -5.90
C SER A 23 0.69 -8.50 -6.71
N ILE A 24 1.82 -7.94 -6.28
CA ILE A 24 3.10 -8.06 -6.97
C ILE A 24 4.14 -8.63 -6.00
N ASN A 25 4.65 -9.82 -6.32
CA ASN A 25 5.74 -10.46 -5.62
C ASN A 25 7.05 -10.15 -6.33
N VAL A 26 8.08 -9.71 -5.60
CA VAL A 26 9.37 -9.32 -6.17
C VAL A 26 10.50 -10.07 -5.46
N ILE A 27 11.40 -10.65 -6.26
CA ILE A 27 12.71 -11.13 -5.83
C ILE A 27 13.72 -10.10 -6.31
N ALA A 28 14.30 -9.36 -5.36
CA ALA A 28 15.18 -8.24 -5.64
C ALA A 28 16.53 -8.70 -6.22
N ALA A 29 17.07 -7.87 -7.10
CA ALA A 29 18.47 -7.87 -7.49
C ALA A 29 19.22 -6.76 -6.72
N PRO A 30 20.57 -6.69 -6.76
CA PRO A 30 21.30 -5.60 -6.11
C PRO A 30 20.88 -4.23 -6.66
N VAL A 31 20.64 -3.27 -5.76
CA VAL A 31 20.38 -1.87 -6.13
C VAL A 31 21.57 -1.30 -6.89
N ARG A 32 21.30 -0.77 -8.08
CA ARG A 32 22.28 -0.11 -8.97
C ARG A 32 22.02 1.39 -9.09
N ASP A 33 20.77 1.82 -8.98
CA ASP A 33 20.39 3.23 -9.05
C ASP A 33 19.31 3.56 -8.02
N ALA A 34 19.72 4.04 -6.85
CA ALA A 34 18.80 4.47 -5.80
C ALA A 34 18.08 5.79 -6.12
N GLN A 35 18.56 6.59 -7.09
CA GLN A 35 17.95 7.89 -7.39
C GLN A 35 16.59 7.75 -8.09
N VAL A 36 16.31 6.59 -8.69
CA VAL A 36 15.04 6.28 -9.36
C VAL A 36 13.84 6.58 -8.46
N GLY A 37 13.90 6.19 -7.17
CA GLY A 37 12.82 6.41 -6.22
C GLY A 37 12.57 7.88 -5.94
N GLU A 38 13.62 8.63 -5.60
CA GLU A 38 13.51 10.05 -5.30
C GLU A 38 13.07 10.89 -6.51
N ILE A 39 13.56 10.56 -7.71
CA ILE A 39 13.16 11.22 -8.96
C ILE A 39 11.68 10.99 -9.22
N ALA A 40 11.22 9.74 -9.17
CA ALA A 40 9.81 9.40 -9.35
C ALA A 40 8.92 10.11 -8.31
N LEU A 41 9.37 10.20 -7.06
CA LEU A 41 8.65 10.86 -5.98
C LEU A 41 8.45 12.36 -6.25
N LYS A 42 9.50 13.06 -6.74
CA LYS A 42 9.42 14.47 -7.12
C LYS A 42 8.44 14.70 -8.27
N GLU A 43 8.52 13.87 -9.31
CA GLU A 43 7.61 13.95 -10.46
C GLU A 43 6.14 13.70 -10.05
N ALA A 44 5.91 12.71 -9.19
CA ALA A 44 4.59 12.40 -8.66
C ALA A 44 4.03 13.53 -7.79
N CYS A 45 4.88 14.23 -7.02
CA CYS A 45 4.46 15.43 -6.29
C CYS A 45 3.96 16.52 -7.26
N GLN A 46 4.69 16.76 -8.35
CA GLN A 46 4.27 17.74 -9.36
C GLN A 46 2.94 17.35 -10.02
N ALA A 47 2.72 16.06 -10.30
CA ALA A 47 1.46 15.56 -10.82
C ALA A 47 0.27 15.88 -9.88
N VAL A 48 0.46 15.69 -8.58
CA VAL A 48 -0.56 15.99 -7.56
C VAL A 48 -0.87 17.48 -7.53
N LEU A 49 0.15 18.34 -7.56
CA LEU A 49 -0.01 19.80 -7.61
C LEU A 49 -0.73 20.27 -8.89
N ASN A 50 -0.56 19.53 -9.99
CA ASN A 50 -1.26 19.76 -11.25
C ASN A 50 -2.69 19.16 -11.27
N GLY A 51 -3.19 18.64 -10.13
CA GLY A 51 -4.54 18.10 -10.03
C GLY A 51 -4.74 16.73 -10.69
N GLN A 52 -3.66 15.98 -10.96
CA GLN A 52 -3.73 14.66 -11.58
C GLN A 52 -3.80 13.53 -10.53
N PRO A 53 -4.37 12.37 -10.88
CA PRO A 53 -5.19 12.11 -12.06
C PRO A 53 -6.63 12.65 -11.89
N ALA A 54 -7.41 12.68 -12.98
CA ALA A 54 -8.77 13.23 -12.96
C ALA A 54 -9.73 12.48 -12.01
N TRP A 55 -9.53 11.18 -11.79
CA TRP A 55 -10.34 10.37 -10.87
C TRP A 55 -9.92 10.47 -9.41
N ALA A 56 -8.84 11.18 -9.09
CA ALA A 56 -8.24 11.14 -7.75
C ALA A 56 -9.24 11.47 -6.63
N GLN A 57 -10.02 12.53 -6.81
CA GLN A 57 -10.99 12.96 -5.80
C GLN A 57 -12.10 11.93 -5.63
N ALA A 58 -12.67 11.43 -6.73
CA ALA A 58 -13.72 10.42 -6.70
C ALA A 58 -13.24 9.12 -6.01
N HIS A 59 -12.02 8.67 -6.34
CA HIS A 59 -11.43 7.48 -5.73
C HIS A 59 -11.15 7.67 -4.23
N ILE A 60 -10.67 8.84 -3.81
CA ILE A 60 -10.49 9.19 -2.39
C ILE A 60 -11.84 9.21 -1.66
N ASP A 61 -12.88 9.77 -2.26
CA ASP A 61 -14.20 9.83 -1.66
C ASP A 61 -14.84 8.44 -1.51
N ALA A 62 -14.60 7.54 -2.47
CA ALA A 62 -14.98 6.14 -2.37
C ALA A 62 -14.27 5.43 -1.21
N TRP A 63 -12.95 5.61 -1.08
CA TRP A 63 -12.19 5.09 0.07
C TRP A 63 -12.72 5.66 1.39
N ASN A 64 -13.06 6.94 1.43
CA ASN A 64 -13.69 7.57 2.60
C ASN A 64 -15.05 6.94 2.95
N ALA A 65 -15.83 6.51 1.97
CA ALA A 65 -17.09 5.80 2.19
C ALA A 65 -16.85 4.39 2.75
N VAL A 66 -15.93 3.62 2.14
CA VAL A 66 -15.54 2.29 2.63
C VAL A 66 -15.03 2.35 4.07
N PHE A 67 -14.17 3.31 4.38
CA PHE A 67 -13.63 3.51 5.73
C PHE A 67 -14.73 3.79 6.77
N LYS A 68 -15.76 4.58 6.40
CA LYS A 68 -16.91 4.81 7.28
C LYS A 68 -17.75 3.54 7.46
N ALA A 69 -17.87 2.70 6.44
CA ALA A 69 -18.69 1.50 6.47
C ALA A 69 -18.19 0.47 7.51
N PHE A 70 -16.88 0.38 7.74
CA PHE A 70 -16.31 -0.44 8.83
C PHE A 70 -16.05 0.35 10.13
N GLY A 71 -16.61 1.56 10.27
CA GLY A 71 -16.55 2.35 11.50
C GLY A 71 -15.29 3.19 11.70
N ALA A 72 -14.37 3.24 10.73
CA ALA A 72 -13.23 4.16 10.78
C ALA A 72 -13.65 5.61 10.54
N LYS A 73 -12.75 6.52 10.92
CA LYS A 73 -12.95 7.97 10.80
C LYS A 73 -11.92 8.53 9.82
N PRO A 74 -12.21 8.62 8.51
CA PRO A 74 -11.20 8.95 7.50
C PRO A 74 -10.49 10.30 7.72
N LYS A 75 -11.15 11.26 8.38
CA LYS A 75 -10.50 12.52 8.78
C LYS A 75 -9.34 12.33 9.77
N ARG A 76 -9.35 11.25 10.57
CA ARG A 76 -8.30 10.89 11.54
C ARG A 76 -7.39 9.79 11.03
N THR A 77 -7.95 8.83 10.30
CA THR A 77 -7.27 7.65 9.76
C THR A 77 -7.58 7.51 8.27
N PRO A 78 -7.09 8.43 7.42
CA PRO A 78 -7.34 8.40 5.98
C PRO A 78 -6.64 7.19 5.34
N CYS A 79 -7.07 6.80 4.14
CA CYS A 79 -6.28 5.86 3.33
C CYS A 79 -4.91 6.45 2.99
N SER A 80 -3.92 5.59 2.71
CA SER A 80 -2.54 6.04 2.44
C SER A 80 -2.43 7.05 1.30
N ALA A 81 -3.16 6.84 0.20
CA ALA A 81 -3.17 7.76 -0.94
C ALA A 81 -3.67 9.15 -0.58
N GLU A 82 -4.76 9.25 0.19
CA GLU A 82 -5.27 10.55 0.65
C GLU A 82 -4.28 11.23 1.60
N ALA A 83 -3.67 10.47 2.53
CA ALA A 83 -2.70 11.00 3.47
C ALA A 83 -1.47 11.61 2.76
N LEU A 84 -0.92 10.89 1.78
CA LEU A 84 0.22 11.32 0.99
C LEU A 84 -0.13 12.56 0.16
N ARG A 85 -1.26 12.54 -0.56
CA ARG A 85 -1.69 13.67 -1.40
C ARG A 85 -1.97 14.92 -0.59
N LYS A 86 -2.59 14.79 0.59
CA LYS A 86 -2.78 15.93 1.53
C LYS A 86 -1.46 16.54 1.96
N ARG A 87 -0.42 15.72 2.19
CA ARG A 87 0.91 16.23 2.55
C ARG A 87 1.53 17.00 1.38
N VAL A 88 1.47 16.47 0.15
CA VAL A 88 1.98 17.17 -1.03
C VAL A 88 1.24 18.48 -1.31
N LEU A 89 -0.10 18.49 -1.22
CA LEU A 89 -0.88 19.72 -1.43
C LEU A 89 -0.57 20.80 -0.39
N LYS A 90 -0.14 20.40 0.81
CA LYS A 90 0.24 21.32 1.89
C LYS A 90 1.68 21.82 1.75
N ASP A 91 2.63 20.89 1.54
CA ASP A 91 4.06 21.15 1.66
C ASP A 91 4.77 21.26 0.30
N GLY A 92 4.07 20.97 -0.81
CA GLY A 92 4.57 21.01 -2.19
C GLY A 92 5.46 19.82 -2.58
N THR A 93 6.03 19.12 -1.60
CA THR A 93 7.00 18.04 -1.81
C THR A 93 6.90 16.97 -0.72
N MET A 94 7.64 15.88 -0.91
CA MET A 94 7.85 14.81 0.06
C MET A 94 9.34 14.66 0.32
N ALA A 95 9.72 14.46 1.58
CA ALA A 95 11.08 14.05 1.91
C ALA A 95 11.30 12.59 1.48
N ALA A 96 12.42 12.33 0.79
CA ALA A 96 12.88 10.99 0.47
C ALA A 96 13.21 10.20 1.75
N LEU A 97 12.95 8.90 1.76
CA LEU A 97 13.12 8.03 2.93
C LEU A 97 13.99 6.81 2.61
N ASP A 98 13.55 6.01 1.66
CA ASP A 98 14.20 4.79 1.16
C ASP A 98 13.80 4.66 -0.30
N PRO A 99 14.70 4.30 -1.23
CA PRO A 99 14.41 4.40 -2.66
C PRO A 99 13.23 3.52 -3.10
N VAL A 100 13.04 2.35 -2.50
CA VAL A 100 11.88 1.50 -2.80
C VAL A 100 10.60 2.09 -2.21
N VAL A 101 10.69 2.65 -1.00
CA VAL A 101 9.59 3.36 -0.35
C VAL A 101 9.15 4.58 -1.14
N ASP A 102 10.11 5.37 -1.61
CA ASP A 102 9.88 6.57 -2.40
C ASP A 102 9.22 6.21 -3.74
N LEU A 103 9.65 5.11 -4.37
CA LEU A 103 9.06 4.63 -5.61
C LEU A 103 7.59 4.22 -5.46
N TYR A 104 7.24 3.38 -4.47
CA TYR A 104 5.84 2.97 -4.33
C TYR A 104 4.96 4.13 -3.85
N ASN A 105 5.51 5.06 -3.05
CA ASN A 105 4.81 6.30 -2.69
C ASN A 105 4.59 7.20 -3.91
N ALA A 106 5.56 7.26 -4.84
CA ALA A 106 5.42 7.97 -6.10
C ALA A 106 4.25 7.40 -6.93
N VAL A 107 4.15 6.07 -7.02
CA VAL A 107 3.02 5.40 -7.69
C VAL A 107 1.70 5.76 -6.99
N SER A 108 1.66 5.71 -5.65
CA SER A 108 0.47 6.06 -4.88
C SER A 108 0.00 7.49 -5.14
N LEU A 109 0.93 8.44 -5.17
CA LEU A 109 0.67 9.85 -5.47
C LEU A 109 0.21 10.05 -6.91
N ARG A 110 0.93 9.45 -7.89
CA ARG A 110 0.73 9.62 -9.33
C ARG A 110 -0.63 9.11 -9.80
N TYR A 111 -1.11 8.01 -9.22
CA TYR A 111 -2.36 7.35 -9.61
C TYR A 111 -3.50 7.52 -8.60
N ALA A 112 -3.23 8.21 -7.47
CA ALA A 112 -4.15 8.33 -6.34
C ALA A 112 -4.67 6.96 -5.84
N VAL A 113 -3.77 5.98 -5.76
CA VAL A 113 -4.07 4.58 -5.40
C VAL A 113 -3.32 4.21 -4.11
N PRO A 114 -3.99 3.62 -3.09
CA PRO A 114 -3.26 3.07 -1.96
C PRO A 114 -2.28 1.99 -2.41
N VAL A 115 -1.01 2.14 -2.03
CA VAL A 115 0.04 1.14 -2.28
C VAL A 115 0.68 0.75 -0.95
N GLY A 116 0.69 -0.55 -0.67
CA GLY A 116 1.47 -1.15 0.40
C GLY A 116 2.70 -1.84 -0.15
N GLY A 117 3.81 -1.78 0.59
CA GLY A 117 5.01 -2.57 0.33
C GLY A 117 5.47 -3.21 1.63
N GLU A 118 5.76 -4.51 1.60
CA GLU A 118 6.14 -5.27 2.79
C GLU A 118 7.30 -6.24 2.51
N ASN A 119 8.13 -6.46 3.53
CA ASN A 119 9.15 -7.50 3.51
C ASN A 119 8.47 -8.86 3.66
N SER A 120 8.33 -9.57 2.55
CA SER A 120 7.65 -10.86 2.51
C SER A 120 8.36 -11.96 3.31
N ALA A 121 9.66 -11.83 3.58
CA ALA A 121 10.39 -12.79 4.43
C ALA A 121 10.02 -12.67 5.92
N ALA A 122 9.38 -11.57 6.33
CA ALA A 122 8.96 -11.34 7.71
C ALA A 122 7.56 -11.89 8.03
N TYR A 123 6.86 -12.45 7.03
CA TYR A 123 5.52 -13.02 7.17
C TYR A 123 5.52 -14.43 7.76
N TYR A 124 4.46 -14.73 8.51
CA TYR A 124 4.13 -16.06 9.00
C TYR A 124 2.85 -16.51 8.31
N GLY A 125 3.00 -17.39 7.31
CA GLY A 125 1.90 -17.78 6.43
C GLY A 125 1.58 -16.70 5.39
N SER A 126 0.39 -16.78 4.81
CA SER A 126 -0.04 -15.87 3.73
C SER A 126 -0.79 -14.65 4.26
N PRO A 127 -0.66 -13.47 3.61
CA PRO A 127 -1.43 -12.27 3.94
C PRO A 127 -2.93 -12.50 3.77
N ARG A 128 -3.72 -11.97 4.69
CA ARG A 128 -5.18 -12.04 4.65
C ARG A 128 -5.78 -10.67 4.95
N LEU A 129 -6.67 -10.23 4.08
CA LEU A 129 -7.49 -9.04 4.28
C LEU A 129 -8.84 -9.47 4.86
N VAL A 130 -9.06 -9.14 6.14
CA VAL A 130 -10.21 -9.65 6.91
C VAL A 130 -10.75 -8.56 7.85
N PHE A 131 -11.94 -8.80 8.41
CA PHE A 131 -12.40 -8.08 9.59
C PHE A 131 -11.70 -8.61 10.83
N ALA A 132 -11.21 -7.70 11.67
CA ALA A 132 -10.57 -8.01 12.93
C ALA A 132 -11.59 -8.48 13.98
N ASP A 133 -11.20 -9.44 14.82
CA ASP A 133 -11.97 -9.82 16.00
C ASP A 133 -11.57 -9.04 17.27
N GLY A 134 -10.46 -8.31 17.20
CA GLY A 134 -9.93 -7.48 18.28
C GLY A 134 -8.95 -8.20 19.22
N SER A 135 -8.78 -9.51 19.04
CA SER A 135 -7.76 -10.29 19.74
C SER A 135 -6.39 -10.23 19.06
N GLU A 136 -6.32 -9.72 17.82
CA GLU A 136 -5.06 -9.63 17.10
C GLU A 136 -4.09 -8.65 17.76
N THR A 137 -2.80 -8.92 17.58
CA THR A 137 -1.73 -8.02 18.01
C THR A 137 -1.22 -7.19 16.83
N PHE A 138 -0.90 -5.93 17.10
CA PHE A 138 -0.32 -5.00 16.17
C PHE A 138 0.88 -4.29 16.81
N ASP A 139 2.06 -4.52 16.24
CA ASP A 139 3.29 -3.88 16.68
C ASP A 139 3.42 -2.48 16.07
N THR A 140 3.73 -1.50 16.92
CA THR A 140 3.80 -0.11 16.50
C THR A 140 4.75 0.69 17.37
N LEU A 141 4.96 1.95 16.99
CA LEU A 141 5.75 2.90 17.76
C LEU A 141 4.84 4.00 18.31
N LYS A 142 5.00 4.31 19.60
CA LYS A 142 4.41 5.47 20.28
C LYS A 142 5.52 6.25 20.94
N GLU A 143 5.67 7.52 20.56
CA GLU A 143 6.75 8.39 21.05
C GLU A 143 8.16 7.77 20.87
N GLY A 144 8.34 7.03 19.77
CA GLY A 144 9.60 6.33 19.47
C GLY A 144 9.80 5.00 20.19
N HIS A 145 8.92 4.63 21.12
CA HIS A 145 9.02 3.38 21.86
C HIS A 145 8.14 2.28 21.26
N PRO A 146 8.64 1.02 21.18
CA PRO A 146 7.83 -0.12 20.79
C PRO A 146 6.66 -0.33 21.73
N VAL A 147 5.46 -0.42 21.16
CA VAL A 147 4.23 -0.78 21.87
C VAL A 147 3.45 -1.79 21.06
N THR A 148 2.65 -2.60 21.75
CA THR A 148 1.68 -3.50 21.11
C THR A 148 0.29 -2.95 21.35
N GLU A 149 -0.49 -2.84 20.29
CA GLU A 149 -1.90 -2.45 20.30
C GLU A 149 -2.73 -3.58 19.69
N SER A 150 -4.06 -3.42 19.74
CA SER A 150 -4.99 -4.31 19.03
C SER A 150 -5.90 -3.48 18.09
N PRO A 151 -6.34 -4.07 16.97
CA PRO A 151 -7.43 -3.52 16.16
C PRO A 151 -8.73 -3.48 16.98
N GLU A 152 -9.64 -2.59 16.59
CA GLU A 152 -11.01 -2.66 17.13
C GLU A 152 -11.74 -3.83 16.44
N PRO A 153 -12.64 -4.55 17.12
CA PRO A 153 -13.51 -5.52 16.45
C PRO A 153 -14.25 -4.89 15.27
N GLY A 154 -14.24 -5.56 14.11
CA GLY A 154 -14.83 -5.05 12.87
C GLY A 154 -13.93 -4.09 12.08
N GLU A 155 -12.73 -3.75 12.56
CA GLU A 155 -11.72 -3.04 11.76
C GLU A 155 -11.27 -3.93 10.59
N VAL A 156 -11.20 -3.40 9.36
CA VAL A 156 -10.59 -4.14 8.25
C VAL A 156 -9.07 -4.08 8.38
N ILE A 157 -8.40 -5.22 8.31
CA ILE A 157 -6.95 -5.35 8.53
C ILE A 157 -6.31 -6.28 7.51
N TRP A 158 -5.06 -5.98 7.15
CA TRP A 158 -4.14 -7.01 6.66
C TRP A 158 -3.48 -7.69 7.85
N ARG A 159 -3.46 -9.02 7.84
CA ARG A 159 -2.79 -9.84 8.85
C ARG A 159 -2.15 -11.08 8.27
N ASP A 160 -1.33 -11.72 9.07
CA ASP A 160 -0.85 -13.07 8.84
C ASP A 160 -1.19 -13.97 10.04
N ASP A 161 -0.52 -15.12 10.17
CA ASP A 161 -0.77 -16.08 11.25
C ASP A 161 -0.33 -15.55 12.61
N ARG A 162 0.56 -14.54 12.65
CA ARG A 162 1.12 -13.99 13.87
C ARG A 162 0.39 -12.75 14.36
N GLY A 163 -0.08 -11.90 13.45
CA GLY A 163 -0.78 -10.67 13.83
C GLY A 163 -1.05 -9.73 12.66
N VAL A 164 -1.51 -8.53 13.00
CA VAL A 164 -1.82 -7.48 12.05
C VAL A 164 -0.53 -6.96 11.40
N THR A 165 -0.51 -6.84 10.08
CA THR A 165 0.57 -6.20 9.31
C THR A 165 0.20 -4.80 8.86
N CYS A 166 -1.09 -4.54 8.60
CA CYS A 166 -1.61 -3.21 8.31
C CYS A 166 -2.98 -2.99 8.94
N ARG A 167 -3.10 -1.90 9.70
CA ARG A 167 -4.35 -1.46 10.34
C ARG A 167 -5.19 -0.60 9.42
N ARG A 168 -6.51 -0.66 9.64
CA ARG A 168 -7.55 0.09 8.90
C ARG A 168 -7.28 0.04 7.39
N TRP A 169 -7.27 -1.17 6.87
CA TRP A 169 -7.09 -1.55 5.47
C TRP A 169 -5.72 -1.14 4.89
N ASN A 170 -5.48 0.14 4.70
CA ASN A 170 -4.25 0.69 4.13
C ASN A 170 -3.82 2.00 4.80
N TRP A 171 -4.15 2.15 6.09
CA TRP A 171 -3.80 3.36 6.84
C TRP A 171 -2.41 3.26 7.49
N ARG A 172 -2.14 2.19 8.25
CA ARG A 172 -0.92 2.10 9.06
C ARG A 172 -0.33 0.71 9.09
N GLN A 173 0.82 0.56 8.46
CA GLN A 173 1.63 -0.65 8.51
C GLN A 173 2.31 -0.81 9.89
N GLY A 174 2.49 -2.06 10.30
CA GLY A 174 3.26 -2.47 11.48
C GLY A 174 4.77 -2.30 11.27
N VAL A 175 5.56 -2.62 12.28
CA VAL A 175 7.03 -2.53 12.22
C VAL A 175 7.62 -3.81 11.63
N ARG A 176 7.08 -4.98 12.00
CA ARG A 176 7.63 -6.31 11.69
C ARG A 176 7.84 -6.55 10.20
N THR A 177 6.88 -6.13 9.37
CA THR A 177 6.90 -6.39 7.92
C THR A 177 7.35 -5.17 7.11
N ARG A 178 7.89 -4.14 7.77
CA ARG A 178 8.42 -2.96 7.08
C ARG A 178 9.54 -3.38 6.13
N LEU A 179 9.47 -2.88 4.90
CA LEU A 179 10.49 -3.12 3.88
C LEU A 179 11.55 -2.01 3.88
N SER A 180 12.72 -2.35 3.35
CA SER A 180 13.77 -1.44 2.89
C SER A 180 14.33 -1.92 1.55
N ALA A 181 15.10 -1.06 0.88
CA ALA A 181 15.81 -1.41 -0.36
C ALA A 181 16.85 -2.53 -0.21
N SER A 182 17.17 -2.94 1.02
CA SER A 182 18.09 -4.07 1.30
C SER A 182 17.40 -5.43 1.33
N ASP A 183 16.06 -5.47 1.33
CA ASP A 183 15.30 -6.71 1.40
C ASP A 183 15.34 -7.50 0.09
N LYS A 184 15.39 -8.83 0.20
CA LYS A 184 15.56 -9.72 -0.96
C LYS A 184 14.24 -10.16 -1.59
N THR A 185 13.17 -10.14 -0.81
CA THR A 185 11.85 -10.61 -1.21
C THR A 185 10.81 -9.63 -0.72
N MET A 186 10.14 -8.96 -1.65
CA MET A 186 9.19 -7.90 -1.35
C MET A 186 7.80 -8.29 -1.86
N TRP A 187 6.77 -7.88 -1.15
CA TRP A 187 5.39 -7.98 -1.60
C TRP A 187 4.80 -6.58 -1.67
N PHE A 188 4.20 -6.25 -2.81
CA PHE A 188 3.48 -5.01 -3.02
C PHE A 188 2.02 -5.30 -3.31
N ILE A 189 1.14 -4.44 -2.81
CA ILE A 189 -0.30 -4.52 -3.05
C ILE A 189 -0.81 -3.13 -3.43
N LEU A 190 -1.38 -3.02 -4.63
CA LEU A 190 -2.01 -1.79 -5.11
C LEU A 190 -3.52 -2.00 -5.02
N GLU A 191 -4.19 -1.23 -4.18
CA GLU A 191 -5.59 -1.47 -3.81
C GLU A 191 -6.50 -0.40 -4.44
N SER A 192 -7.55 -0.82 -5.14
CA SER A 192 -8.36 0.06 -5.98
C SER A 192 -9.86 -0.24 -5.87
N LEU A 193 -10.64 0.84 -5.89
CA LEU A 193 -12.09 0.84 -6.02
C LEU A 193 -12.50 1.26 -7.45
N PRO A 194 -13.77 1.03 -7.86
CA PRO A 194 -14.23 1.20 -9.24
C PRO A 194 -14.08 2.61 -9.85
N GLU A 195 -13.96 3.65 -9.03
CA GLU A 195 -13.76 5.03 -9.49
C GLU A 195 -12.43 5.22 -10.22
N MET A 196 -11.46 4.35 -9.97
CA MET A 196 -10.25 4.26 -10.76
C MET A 196 -10.53 3.34 -11.97
N PRO A 197 -10.10 3.68 -13.20
CA PRO A 197 -10.17 2.74 -14.33
C PRO A 197 -9.23 1.54 -14.13
N VAL A 198 -9.62 0.34 -14.59
CA VAL A 198 -8.82 -0.89 -14.36
C VAL A 198 -7.48 -0.84 -15.09
N ASP A 199 -7.45 -0.26 -16.29
CA ASP A 199 -6.21 -0.10 -17.07
C ASP A 199 -5.21 0.80 -16.35
N GLU A 200 -5.68 1.76 -15.56
CA GLU A 200 -4.83 2.62 -14.75
C GLU A 200 -4.24 1.87 -13.54
N LEU A 201 -4.92 0.83 -13.03
CA LEU A 201 -4.36 -0.03 -11.99
C LEU A 201 -3.19 -0.86 -12.56
N TYR A 202 -3.35 -1.37 -13.77
CA TYR A 202 -2.25 -2.02 -14.48
C TYR A 202 -1.12 -1.05 -14.81
N ALA A 203 -1.43 0.17 -15.23
CA ALA A 203 -0.42 1.21 -15.48
C ALA A 203 0.36 1.57 -14.20
N ALA A 204 -0.31 1.68 -13.05
CA ALA A 204 0.32 1.89 -11.76
C ALA A 204 1.25 0.72 -11.37
N GLY A 205 0.80 -0.52 -11.60
CA GLY A 205 1.62 -1.72 -11.41
C GLY A 205 2.86 -1.72 -12.29
N ASN A 206 2.71 -1.38 -13.57
CA ASN A 206 3.83 -1.29 -14.51
C ASN A 206 4.81 -0.18 -14.12
N MET A 207 4.33 0.99 -13.69
CA MET A 207 5.22 2.06 -13.19
C MET A 207 6.06 1.57 -12.00
N LEU A 208 5.46 0.80 -11.09
CA LEU A 208 6.19 0.20 -9.97
C LEU A 208 7.25 -0.79 -10.46
N THR A 209 6.88 -1.77 -11.29
CA THR A 209 7.81 -2.81 -11.74
C THR A 209 8.92 -2.26 -12.63
N ASP A 210 8.61 -1.32 -13.51
CA ASP A 210 9.60 -0.66 -14.38
C ASP A 210 10.58 0.20 -13.56
N GLY A 211 10.07 0.91 -12.54
CA GLY A 211 10.91 1.65 -11.61
C GLY A 211 11.83 0.75 -10.81
N LEU A 212 11.31 -0.39 -10.33
CA LEU A 212 12.10 -1.38 -9.62
C LEU A 212 13.17 -1.99 -10.55
N GLU A 213 12.85 -2.33 -11.81
CA GLU A 213 13.82 -2.89 -12.75
C GLU A 213 14.93 -1.89 -13.09
N LYS A 214 14.60 -0.60 -13.24
CA LYS A 214 15.62 0.46 -13.39
C LYS A 214 16.53 0.55 -12.17
N MET A 215 15.96 0.46 -10.97
CA MET A 215 16.68 0.54 -9.70
C MET A 215 17.53 -0.71 -9.43
N MET A 216 17.01 -1.89 -9.77
CA MET A 216 17.57 -3.22 -9.50
C MET A 216 17.51 -4.10 -10.76
N PRO A 217 18.34 -3.82 -11.79
CA PRO A 217 18.31 -4.58 -13.04
C PRO A 217 18.49 -6.07 -12.82
N GLY A 218 17.62 -6.87 -13.43
CA GLY A 218 17.59 -8.33 -13.28
C GLY A 218 16.81 -8.83 -12.07
N LEU A 219 15.97 -8.00 -11.44
CA LEU A 219 14.98 -8.50 -10.49
C LEU A 219 14.00 -9.45 -11.18
N ARG A 220 13.26 -10.23 -10.40
CA ARG A 220 12.16 -11.04 -10.91
C ARG A 220 10.89 -10.68 -10.19
N PHE A 221 9.77 -10.66 -10.90
CA PHE A 221 8.49 -10.40 -10.28
C PHE A 221 7.37 -11.23 -10.89
N GLU A 222 6.31 -11.41 -10.11
CA GLU A 222 5.04 -12.00 -10.54
C GLU A 222 3.91 -11.08 -10.10
N SER A 223 2.95 -10.85 -10.98
CA SER A 223 1.80 -9.98 -10.73
C SER A 223 0.50 -10.75 -10.90
N THR A 224 -0.47 -10.50 -10.02
CA THR A 224 -1.79 -11.15 -10.05
C THR A 224 -2.87 -10.16 -9.64
N LEU A 225 -3.91 -10.02 -10.48
CA LEU A 225 -5.11 -9.28 -10.12
C LEU A 225 -6.00 -10.16 -9.23
N MET A 226 -6.49 -9.59 -8.14
CA MET A 226 -7.42 -10.22 -7.22
C MET A 226 -8.52 -9.21 -6.84
N GLY A 227 -9.62 -9.67 -6.26
CA GLY A 227 -10.73 -8.78 -5.88
C GLY A 227 -11.93 -9.54 -5.33
N VAL A 228 -12.95 -8.79 -4.95
CA VAL A 228 -14.24 -9.28 -4.44
C VAL A 228 -15.42 -8.51 -5.03
#